data_AF-A0A975J4V4-F1
#
_entry.id   AF-A0A975J4V4-F1
#
_cell.length_a   1.000
_cell.length_b   1.000
_cell.length_c   1.000
_cell.angle_alpha   90.00
_cell.angle_beta   90.00
_cell.angle_gamma   90.00
#
_symmetry.space_group_name_H-M   'P 1'
#
loop_
_entity.id
_entity.type
_entity.pdbx_description
1 polymer ?
#
loop_
_entity_poly.entity_id
_entity_poly.type
_entity_poly.pdbx_seq_one_letter_code
_entity_poly.pdbx_strand_id
1 'polypeptide(L)'
;MLKKKKMIGLLVTTMTLVTAFGFSSYGASATKTLQALYGSSKIIINGKDVTQTIEPFIVDGTTYIPLRVVANTFNKNVDWNPLTSTAYITDDLTQVNEHFQAEILKRDVEIMNLQSKLKQLEKEVESKKDISLSDLEKQLNKNYGKYKDIKFDISLSGSASKVNVKIDVDLYDYDKEWKALSSSKRESYLQDIVDDVLEAYEKADVYGSIKDIDVKKTVLEFTTTSKGVVKIEKESSTSTKTISKLETELDDEYYDYFKNIDLRIKLKGSKNDVTFSIEFDSKQDGSAWDKLSDSEVKKLMSRIYNDIEYELGDVNIDGYVYDTYYKEDLATYSRTSSGTDRFSRY
;
A
#
# COMPACT_ATOMS: atom_id res chain seq x y z
N MET A 1 76.39 90.33 -39.83
CA MET A 1 75.33 89.53 -39.17
C MET A 1 74.50 88.77 -40.22
N LEU A 2 74.33 87.46 -39.99
CA LEU A 2 73.25 86.55 -40.46
C LEU A 2 72.86 86.49 -41.96
N LYS A 3 73.61 85.80 -42.85
CA LYS A 3 72.99 85.17 -44.05
C LYS A 3 73.59 83.81 -44.52
N LYS A 4 74.81 83.40 -44.14
CA LYS A 4 75.40 82.13 -44.66
C LYS A 4 75.20 80.88 -43.80
N LYS A 5 74.80 80.98 -42.53
CA LYS A 5 74.62 79.82 -41.63
C LYS A 5 73.26 79.10 -41.76
N LYS A 6 72.25 79.72 -42.39
CA LYS A 6 70.92 79.11 -42.57
C LYS A 6 70.80 78.18 -43.78
N MET A 7 71.77 78.19 -44.70
CA MET A 7 71.73 77.42 -45.95
C MET A 7 72.34 76.01 -45.82
N ILE A 8 73.20 75.79 -44.81
CA ILE A 8 73.82 74.48 -44.54
C ILE A 8 72.87 73.58 -43.73
N GLY A 9 72.04 74.17 -42.86
CA GLY A 9 71.06 73.41 -42.07
C GLY A 9 69.91 72.81 -42.87
N LEU A 10 69.58 73.37 -44.05
CA LEU A 10 68.50 72.88 -44.91
C LEU A 10 68.94 71.72 -45.83
N LEU A 11 70.24 71.63 -46.12
CA LEU A 11 70.84 70.58 -46.94
C LEU A 11 71.11 69.31 -46.11
N VAL A 12 71.38 69.46 -44.82
CA VAL A 12 71.59 68.33 -43.89
C VAL A 12 70.27 67.69 -43.45
N THR A 13 69.16 68.45 -43.37
CA THR A 13 67.83 67.92 -43.01
C THR A 13 67.10 67.25 -44.16
N THR A 14 67.42 67.59 -45.41
CA THR A 14 66.87 66.89 -46.60
C THR A 14 67.59 65.57 -46.88
N MET A 15 68.86 65.45 -46.49
CA MET A 15 69.65 64.22 -46.69
C MET A 15 69.37 63.13 -45.63
N THR A 16 68.82 63.49 -44.46
CA THR A 16 68.41 62.52 -43.41
C THR A 16 66.96 62.06 -43.50
N LEU A 17 66.11 62.70 -44.31
CA LEU A 17 64.71 62.26 -44.48
C LEU A 17 64.54 61.11 -45.50
N VAL A 18 65.55 60.83 -46.32
CA VAL A 18 65.50 59.76 -47.34
C VAL A 18 65.86 58.39 -46.76
N THR A 19 66.47 58.31 -45.57
CA THR A 19 66.86 57.04 -44.93
C THR A 19 65.74 56.37 -44.11
N ALA A 20 64.56 56.98 -44.00
CA ALA A 20 63.42 56.41 -43.28
C ALA A 20 62.48 55.54 -44.15
N PHE A 21 62.71 55.43 -45.47
CA PHE A 21 62.03 54.46 -46.33
C PHE A 21 62.93 53.24 -46.57
N GLY A 22 63.22 52.50 -45.50
CA GLY A 22 63.87 51.19 -45.57
C GLY A 22 62.88 50.11 -45.97
N PHE A 23 62.85 49.80 -47.27
CA PHE A 23 62.47 48.54 -47.93
C PHE A 23 61.43 47.65 -47.25
N SER A 24 60.19 47.68 -47.75
CA SER A 24 59.36 46.47 -47.76
C SER A 24 60.08 45.41 -48.60
N SER A 25 60.65 44.41 -47.93
CA SER A 25 61.14 43.17 -48.52
C SER A 25 60.00 42.48 -49.28
N TYR A 26 59.81 42.82 -50.56
CA TYR A 26 59.08 41.95 -51.47
C TYR A 26 59.95 40.72 -51.64
N GLY A 27 59.53 39.59 -51.06
CA GLY A 27 60.11 38.30 -51.43
C GLY A 27 59.97 38.15 -52.93
N ALA A 28 61.07 38.27 -53.66
CA ALA A 28 61.07 38.01 -55.09
C ALA A 28 60.59 36.56 -55.26
N SER A 29 59.41 36.37 -55.84
CA SER A 29 58.99 35.07 -56.32
C SER A 29 59.90 34.74 -57.50
N ALA A 30 61.05 34.14 -57.19
CA ALA A 30 61.97 33.63 -58.19
C ALA A 30 61.34 32.37 -58.81
N THR A 31 60.81 32.49 -60.02
CA THR A 31 60.35 31.33 -60.77
C THR A 31 61.58 30.54 -61.23
N LYS A 32 61.71 29.30 -60.77
CA LYS A 32 62.75 28.37 -61.23
C LYS A 32 62.15 27.44 -62.29
N THR A 33 62.72 27.44 -63.49
CA THR A 33 62.38 26.43 -64.51
C THR A 33 63.01 25.11 -64.11
N LEU A 34 62.20 24.03 -64.08
CA LEU A 34 62.63 22.68 -63.79
C LEU A 34 62.47 21.82 -65.06
N GLN A 35 63.41 20.92 -65.33
CA GLN A 35 63.24 19.88 -66.33
C GLN A 35 62.61 18.66 -65.65
N ALA A 36 61.43 18.25 -66.13
CA ALA A 36 60.68 17.12 -65.59
C ALA A 36 60.70 15.95 -66.57
N LEU A 37 61.02 14.75 -66.09
CA LEU A 37 60.93 13.50 -66.84
C LEU A 37 59.61 12.80 -66.53
N TYR A 38 58.80 12.56 -67.55
CA TYR A 38 57.51 11.85 -67.49
C TYR A 38 57.63 10.43 -68.07
N GLY A 39 56.69 9.54 -67.71
CA GLY A 39 56.58 8.19 -68.28
C GLY A 39 57.51 7.11 -67.69
N SER A 40 58.36 7.44 -66.73
CA SER A 40 59.29 6.49 -66.08
C SER A 40 58.80 5.90 -64.75
N SER A 41 57.68 6.41 -64.20
CA SER A 41 57.22 6.11 -62.84
C SER A 41 55.75 5.70 -62.79
N LYS A 42 55.40 4.77 -61.89
CA LYS A 42 54.02 4.30 -61.64
C LYS A 42 53.63 4.52 -60.18
N ILE A 43 52.33 4.73 -59.93
CA ILE A 43 51.76 4.78 -58.58
C ILE A 43 50.89 3.52 -58.39
N ILE A 44 51.29 2.65 -57.46
CA ILE A 44 50.56 1.41 -57.11
C ILE A 44 50.04 1.53 -55.69
N ILE A 45 48.72 1.42 -55.53
CA ILE A 45 48.03 1.56 -54.24
C ILE A 45 47.21 0.30 -54.00
N ASN A 46 47.51 -0.44 -52.92
CA ASN A 46 46.89 -1.73 -52.60
C ASN A 46 46.88 -2.70 -53.80
N GLY A 47 47.96 -2.74 -54.58
CA GLY A 47 48.09 -3.59 -55.77
C GLY A 47 47.44 -3.06 -57.05
N LYS A 48 46.76 -1.89 -57.01
CA LYS A 48 46.12 -1.25 -58.17
C LYS A 48 46.97 -0.10 -58.72
N ASP A 49 47.22 -0.10 -60.03
CA ASP A 49 47.89 1.00 -60.74
C ASP A 49 46.91 2.18 -60.92
N VAL A 50 47.24 3.35 -60.35
CA VAL A 50 46.40 4.58 -60.37
C VAL A 50 47.00 5.70 -61.22
N THR A 51 47.99 5.38 -62.05
CA THR A 51 48.77 6.36 -62.83
C THR A 51 47.96 7.08 -63.93
N GLN A 52 46.74 6.62 -64.24
CA GLN A 52 45.96 7.08 -65.40
C GLN A 52 45.34 8.49 -65.29
N THR A 53 45.27 9.07 -64.08
CA THR A 53 44.57 10.35 -63.87
C THR A 53 45.53 11.53 -63.72
N ILE A 54 46.69 11.33 -63.08
CA ILE A 54 47.76 12.34 -62.94
C ILE A 54 49.09 11.60 -62.85
N GLU A 55 49.99 11.85 -63.81
CA GLU A 55 51.28 11.15 -63.90
C GLU A 55 52.32 11.72 -62.91
N PRO A 56 53.06 10.85 -62.18
CA PRO A 56 54.24 11.27 -61.43
C PRO A 56 55.36 11.67 -62.39
N PHE A 57 56.24 12.56 -61.95
CA PHE A 57 57.38 13.01 -62.74
C PHE A 57 58.64 13.10 -61.89
N ILE A 58 59.81 13.09 -62.53
CA ILE A 58 61.11 13.18 -61.87
C ILE A 58 61.76 14.52 -62.19
N VAL A 59 62.20 15.25 -61.16
CA VAL A 59 63.05 16.45 -61.27
C VAL A 59 64.28 16.23 -60.40
N ASP A 60 65.47 16.43 -60.96
CA ASP A 60 66.76 16.32 -60.25
C ASP A 60 66.89 15.01 -59.45
N GLY A 61 66.42 13.89 -60.02
CA GLY A 61 66.44 12.56 -59.39
C GLY A 61 65.36 12.32 -58.31
N THR A 62 64.51 13.31 -58.02
CA THR A 62 63.40 13.19 -57.06
C THR A 62 62.08 12.95 -57.77
N THR A 63 61.34 11.92 -57.35
CA THR A 63 59.98 11.64 -57.88
C THR A 63 58.94 12.48 -57.14
N TYR A 64 58.15 13.24 -57.89
CA TYR A 64 57.05 14.04 -57.39
C TYR A 64 55.74 13.31 -57.68
N ILE A 65 54.94 13.14 -56.64
CA ILE A 65 53.66 12.43 -56.68
C ILE A 65 52.54 13.41 -56.28
N PRO A 66 51.37 13.38 -56.96
CA PRO A 66 50.24 14.21 -56.59
C PRO A 66 49.79 13.93 -55.15
N LEU A 67 49.85 14.96 -54.29
CA LEU A 67 49.52 14.84 -52.87
C LEU A 67 48.12 14.25 -52.62
N ARG A 68 47.13 14.70 -53.40
CA ARG A 68 45.73 14.27 -53.29
C ARG A 68 45.54 12.77 -53.56
N VAL A 69 46.33 12.19 -54.48
CA VAL A 69 46.28 10.75 -54.78
C VAL A 69 46.74 9.93 -53.56
N VAL A 70 47.82 10.37 -52.91
CA VAL A 70 48.34 9.72 -51.70
C VAL A 70 47.40 9.93 -50.52
N ALA A 71 46.92 11.15 -50.29
CA ALA A 71 46.06 11.46 -49.14
C ALA A 71 44.71 10.72 -49.19
N ASN A 72 44.06 10.65 -50.36
CA ASN A 72 42.79 9.95 -50.52
C ASN A 72 42.91 8.44 -50.23
N THR A 73 44.09 7.85 -50.45
CA THR A 73 44.35 6.44 -50.11
C THR A 73 44.19 6.16 -48.61
N PHE A 74 44.46 7.17 -47.79
CA PHE A 74 44.33 7.10 -46.33
C PHE A 74 43.03 7.74 -45.83
N ASN A 75 42.04 7.94 -46.71
CA ASN A 75 40.78 8.64 -46.41
C ASN A 75 41.02 10.00 -45.74
N LYS A 76 41.95 10.79 -46.29
CA LYS A 76 42.23 12.15 -45.84
C LYS A 76 41.74 13.16 -46.87
N ASN A 77 41.26 14.30 -46.39
CA ASN A 77 40.94 15.44 -47.22
C ASN A 77 42.19 16.30 -47.44
N VAL A 78 42.28 16.92 -48.62
CA VAL A 78 43.37 17.84 -48.97
C VAL A 78 42.82 19.18 -49.41
N ASP A 79 43.12 20.21 -48.64
CA ASP A 79 42.74 21.59 -48.95
C ASP A 79 43.97 22.45 -49.21
N TRP A 80 43.86 23.37 -50.16
CA TRP A 80 44.93 24.31 -50.50
C TRP A 80 44.53 25.72 -50.09
N ASN A 81 45.36 26.36 -49.26
CA ASN A 81 45.25 27.78 -48.96
C ASN A 81 46.21 28.58 -49.86
N PRO A 82 45.71 29.32 -50.87
CA PRO A 82 46.56 30.08 -51.78
C PRO A 82 47.20 31.31 -51.14
N LEU A 83 46.59 31.87 -50.08
CA LEU A 83 47.10 33.08 -49.41
C LEU A 83 48.39 32.80 -48.63
N THR A 84 48.48 31.60 -48.04
CA THR A 84 49.64 31.17 -47.25
C THR A 84 50.51 30.15 -47.97
N SER A 85 50.13 29.76 -49.19
CA SER A 85 50.77 28.67 -49.95
C SER A 85 50.91 27.38 -49.13
N THR A 86 49.82 26.97 -48.46
CA THR A 86 49.81 25.84 -47.51
C THR A 86 48.83 24.77 -47.95
N ALA A 87 49.27 23.51 -47.98
CA ALA A 87 48.40 22.35 -48.13
C ALA A 87 48.06 21.78 -46.75
N TYR A 88 46.77 21.60 -46.46
CA TYR A 88 46.27 20.97 -45.25
C TYR A 88 45.82 19.55 -45.58
N ILE A 89 46.22 18.59 -44.74
CA ILE A 89 45.76 17.20 -44.80
C ILE A 89 44.99 16.95 -43.50
N THR A 90 43.71 16.63 -43.62
CA THR A 90 42.80 16.46 -42.47
C THR A 90 42.10 15.11 -42.54
N ASP A 91 41.65 14.62 -41.38
CA ASP A 91 40.86 13.39 -41.31
C ASP A 91 39.51 13.58 -41.99
N ASP A 92 39.10 12.61 -42.81
CA ASP A 92 37.72 12.52 -43.26
C ASP A 92 36.87 11.84 -42.17
N LEU A 93 36.20 12.66 -41.37
CA LEU A 93 35.37 12.21 -40.24
C LEU A 93 33.92 11.90 -40.65
N THR A 94 33.58 11.93 -41.95
CA THR A 94 32.20 11.70 -42.43
C THR A 94 31.61 10.38 -41.92
N GLN A 95 32.28 9.25 -42.18
CA GLN A 95 31.83 7.93 -41.74
C GLN A 95 31.78 7.77 -40.21
N VAL A 96 32.74 8.37 -39.51
CA VAL A 96 32.79 8.36 -38.04
C VAL A 96 31.62 9.13 -37.45
N ASN A 97 31.30 10.29 -38.02
CA ASN A 97 30.17 11.10 -37.63
C ASN A 97 28.84 10.38 -37.93
N GLU A 98 28.69 9.78 -39.11
CA GLU A 98 27.49 9.01 -39.46
C GLU A 98 27.26 7.84 -38.49
N HIS A 99 28.32 7.10 -38.12
CA HIS A 99 28.24 6.04 -37.13
C HIS A 99 27.78 6.57 -35.76
N PHE A 100 28.39 7.65 -35.26
CA PHE A 100 27.99 8.22 -33.98
C PHE A 100 26.57 8.77 -34.00
N GLN A 101 26.12 9.37 -35.11
CA GLN A 101 24.74 9.83 -35.26
C GLN A 101 23.75 8.66 -35.23
N ALA A 102 24.06 7.55 -35.89
CA ALA A 102 23.24 6.35 -35.83
C ALA A 102 23.16 5.77 -34.40
N GLU A 103 24.27 5.79 -33.65
CA GLU A 103 24.32 5.31 -32.28
C GLU A 103 23.56 6.23 -31.30
N ILE A 104 23.63 7.56 -31.50
CA ILE A 104 22.84 8.56 -30.77
C ILE A 104 21.35 8.32 -30.99
N LEU A 105 20.91 8.19 -32.25
CA LEU A 105 19.51 7.92 -32.59
C LEU A 105 18.99 6.63 -31.92
N LYS A 106 19.81 5.57 -31.89
CA LYS A 106 19.43 4.32 -31.21
C LYS A 106 19.24 4.52 -29.71
N ARG A 107 20.13 5.27 -29.05
CA ARG A 107 20.01 5.61 -27.63
C ARG A 107 18.80 6.51 -27.35
N ASP A 108 18.49 7.46 -28.22
CA ASP A 108 17.33 8.34 -28.07
C ASP A 108 16.01 7.57 -28.16
N VAL A 109 15.91 6.60 -29.07
CA VAL A 109 14.75 5.69 -29.15
C VAL A 109 14.63 4.84 -27.87
N GLU A 110 15.74 4.33 -27.34
CA GLU A 110 15.73 3.58 -26.09
C GLU A 110 15.32 4.44 -24.90
N ILE A 111 15.83 5.66 -24.80
CA ILE A 111 15.44 6.64 -23.77
C ILE A 111 13.94 6.94 -23.87
N MET A 112 13.42 7.17 -25.08
CA MET A 112 11.99 7.42 -25.29
C MET A 112 11.12 6.22 -24.85
N ASN A 113 11.55 5.00 -25.16
CA ASN A 113 10.86 3.78 -24.73
C ASN A 113 10.90 3.62 -23.22
N LEU A 114 12.05 3.86 -22.58
CA LEU A 114 12.20 3.81 -21.13
C LEU A 114 11.35 4.88 -20.45
N GLN A 115 11.34 6.12 -20.95
CA GLN A 115 10.50 7.20 -20.45
C GLN A 115 9.00 6.87 -20.58
N SER A 116 8.59 6.27 -21.70
CA SER A 116 7.20 5.83 -21.90
C SER A 116 6.81 4.73 -20.91
N LYS A 117 7.71 3.76 -20.68
CA LYS A 117 7.50 2.69 -19.70
C LYS A 117 7.47 3.22 -18.27
N LEU A 118 8.37 4.14 -17.92
CA LEU A 118 8.37 4.82 -16.62
C LEU A 118 7.04 5.55 -16.39
N LYS A 119 6.59 6.35 -17.37
CA LYS A 119 5.30 7.04 -17.29
C LYS A 119 4.12 6.08 -17.13
N GLN A 120 4.16 4.91 -17.76
CA GLN A 120 3.14 3.88 -17.59
C GLN A 120 3.18 3.29 -16.17
N LEU A 121 4.35 2.89 -15.69
CA LEU A 121 4.53 2.36 -14.33
C LEU A 121 4.15 3.38 -13.25
N GLU A 122 4.51 4.65 -13.44
CA GLU A 122 4.09 5.75 -12.57
C GLU A 122 2.57 5.87 -12.51
N LYS A 123 1.89 5.76 -13.66
CA LYS A 123 0.41 5.77 -13.71
C LYS A 123 -0.20 4.54 -13.02
N GLU A 124 0.43 3.37 -13.13
CA GLU A 124 0.00 2.15 -12.45
C GLU A 124 0.17 2.29 -10.91
N VAL A 125 1.28 2.87 -10.45
CA VAL A 125 1.50 3.17 -9.01
C VAL A 125 0.55 4.24 -8.50
N GLU A 126 0.31 5.32 -9.26
CA GLU A 126 -0.65 6.39 -8.91
C GLU A 126 -2.10 5.88 -8.88
N SER A 127 -2.42 4.82 -9.64
CA SER A 127 -3.73 4.16 -9.59
C SER A 127 -3.91 3.26 -8.37
N LYS A 128 -2.83 2.82 -7.71
CA LYS A 128 -2.85 2.26 -6.34
C LYS A 128 -2.89 3.39 -5.32
N LYS A 129 -3.87 4.28 -5.51
CA LYS A 129 -3.97 5.54 -4.77
C LYS A 129 -4.34 5.24 -3.32
N ASP A 130 -3.55 5.79 -2.39
CA ASP A 130 -3.84 5.88 -0.97
C ASP A 130 -5.26 6.44 -0.78
N ILE A 131 -6.25 5.55 -0.69
CA ILE A 131 -7.60 5.94 -0.30
C ILE A 131 -7.48 6.46 1.13
N SER A 132 -7.92 7.70 1.35
CA SER A 132 -7.85 8.29 2.68
C SER A 132 -8.61 7.41 3.68
N LEU A 133 -8.16 7.33 4.94
CA LEU A 133 -8.88 6.54 5.96
C LEU A 133 -10.37 6.90 6.03
N SER A 134 -10.72 8.17 5.80
CA SER A 134 -12.11 8.62 5.77
C SER A 134 -12.90 8.08 4.58
N ASP A 135 -12.27 7.98 3.40
CA ASP A 135 -12.95 7.44 2.23
C ASP A 135 -13.05 5.91 2.28
N LEU A 136 -12.03 5.25 2.83
CA LEU A 136 -12.08 3.82 3.12
C LEU A 136 -13.17 3.52 4.16
N GLU A 137 -13.28 4.31 5.23
CA GLU A 137 -14.35 4.17 6.22
C GLU A 137 -15.75 4.22 5.58
N LYS A 138 -15.99 5.18 4.66
CA LYS A 138 -17.26 5.25 3.92
C LYS A 138 -17.50 4.01 3.07
N GLN A 139 -16.45 3.49 2.41
CA GLN A 139 -16.53 2.27 1.62
C GLN A 139 -16.85 1.05 2.49
N LEU A 140 -16.16 0.89 3.62
CA LEU A 140 -16.41 -0.21 4.55
C LEU A 140 -17.84 -0.15 5.11
N ASN A 141 -18.34 1.03 5.50
CA ASN A 141 -19.73 1.15 5.96
C ASN A 141 -20.74 0.82 4.84
N LYS A 142 -20.42 1.15 3.59
CA LYS A 142 -21.28 0.80 2.45
C LYS A 142 -21.30 -0.72 2.19
N ASN A 143 -20.14 -1.36 2.28
CA ASN A 143 -19.97 -2.78 1.95
C ASN A 143 -20.38 -3.70 3.12
N TYR A 144 -20.06 -3.28 4.33
CA TYR A 144 -20.09 -4.10 5.54
C TYR A 144 -20.92 -3.50 6.69
N GLY A 145 -21.43 -2.26 6.57
CA GLY A 145 -22.26 -1.64 7.61
C GLY A 145 -23.64 -2.29 7.81
N LYS A 146 -23.98 -3.28 6.97
CA LYS A 146 -25.03 -4.25 7.26
C LYS A 146 -24.51 -5.64 6.92
N TYR A 147 -24.55 -6.54 7.89
CA TYR A 147 -24.21 -7.94 7.68
C TYR A 147 -25.32 -8.83 8.22
N LYS A 148 -25.90 -9.64 7.33
CA LYS A 148 -27.19 -10.29 7.56
C LYS A 148 -28.24 -9.23 7.88
N ASP A 149 -28.93 -9.36 9.02
CA ASP A 149 -29.96 -8.44 9.46
C ASP A 149 -29.49 -7.54 10.61
N ILE A 150 -28.17 -7.46 10.83
CA ILE A 150 -27.54 -6.60 11.84
C ILE A 150 -26.92 -5.38 11.16
N LYS A 151 -27.14 -4.21 11.75
CA LYS A 151 -26.49 -2.97 11.35
C LYS A 151 -25.22 -2.74 12.17
N PHE A 152 -24.15 -2.35 11.49
CA PHE A 152 -22.86 -2.00 12.09
C PHE A 152 -22.44 -0.61 11.63
N ASP A 153 -21.88 0.18 12.53
CA ASP A 153 -21.24 1.45 12.19
C ASP A 153 -19.72 1.29 12.38
N ILE A 154 -18.98 1.36 11.28
CA ILE A 154 -17.53 1.13 11.24
C ILE A 154 -16.82 2.49 11.27
N SER A 155 -15.77 2.61 12.07
CA SER A 155 -14.92 3.79 12.10
C SER A 155 -13.44 3.41 12.05
N LEU A 156 -12.68 4.15 11.26
CA LEU A 156 -11.25 3.94 11.08
C LEU A 156 -10.44 5.07 11.71
N SER A 157 -9.33 4.71 12.35
CA SER A 157 -8.39 5.70 12.88
C SER A 157 -6.96 5.15 12.88
N GLY A 158 -5.96 6.03 12.93
CA GLY A 158 -4.55 5.64 12.99
C GLY A 158 -3.72 6.26 11.86
N SER A 159 -2.81 5.47 11.30
CA SER A 159 -1.84 5.87 10.29
C SER A 159 -1.66 4.79 9.22
N ALA A 160 -0.85 5.08 8.20
CA ALA A 160 -0.58 4.14 7.12
C ALA A 160 0.13 2.84 7.57
N SER A 161 0.76 2.83 8.75
CA SER A 161 1.43 1.65 9.32
C SER A 161 0.65 0.98 10.44
N LYS A 162 -0.43 1.61 10.93
CA LYS A 162 -1.26 1.05 12.01
C LYS A 162 -2.70 1.57 11.87
N VAL A 163 -3.62 0.67 11.58
CA VAL A 163 -5.04 1.00 11.42
C VAL A 163 -5.84 0.39 12.57
N ASN A 164 -6.69 1.19 13.20
CA ASN A 164 -7.61 0.76 14.24
C ASN A 164 -9.03 0.78 13.69
N VAL A 165 -9.70 -0.37 13.73
CA VAL A 165 -11.07 -0.59 13.26
C VAL A 165 -11.99 -0.67 14.48
N LYS A 166 -12.86 0.33 14.63
CA LYS A 166 -13.92 0.30 15.64
C LYS A 166 -15.22 -0.05 14.94
N ILE A 167 -15.95 -1.03 15.48
CA ILE A 167 -17.25 -1.43 14.96
C ILE A 167 -18.25 -1.29 16.09
N ASP A 168 -19.24 -0.44 15.91
CA ASP A 168 -20.31 -0.21 16.86
C ASP A 168 -21.57 -0.98 16.41
N VAL A 169 -22.25 -1.61 17.35
CA VAL A 169 -23.49 -2.35 17.14
C VAL A 169 -24.44 -2.08 18.30
N ASP A 170 -25.72 -1.94 18.00
CA ASP A 170 -26.82 -1.85 18.95
C ASP A 170 -27.30 -3.26 19.28
N LEU A 171 -26.79 -3.87 20.35
CA LEU A 171 -27.21 -5.22 20.71
C LEU A 171 -28.54 -5.22 21.45
N TYR A 172 -29.08 -4.07 21.87
CA TYR A 172 -30.46 -4.01 22.32
C TYR A 172 -31.43 -4.36 21.19
N ASP A 173 -31.22 -3.79 20.00
CA ASP A 173 -32.04 -4.03 18.82
C ASP A 173 -31.72 -5.36 18.10
N TYR A 174 -30.44 -5.77 18.08
CA TYR A 174 -29.97 -6.90 17.26
C TYR A 174 -29.46 -8.12 18.08
N ASP A 175 -29.82 -8.24 19.37
CA ASP A 175 -29.34 -9.33 20.24
C ASP A 175 -29.54 -10.72 19.64
N LYS A 176 -30.74 -10.98 19.10
CA LYS A 176 -31.14 -12.31 18.59
C LYS A 176 -30.31 -12.70 17.37
N GLU A 177 -30.19 -11.78 16.43
CA GLU A 177 -29.40 -11.94 15.21
C GLU A 177 -27.92 -12.11 15.56
N TRP A 178 -27.41 -11.32 16.52
CA TRP A 178 -26.04 -11.41 16.99
C TRP A 178 -25.72 -12.76 17.63
N LYS A 179 -26.60 -13.26 18.51
CA LYS A 179 -26.49 -14.59 19.11
C LYS A 179 -26.60 -15.72 18.09
N ALA A 180 -27.39 -15.53 17.03
CA ALA A 180 -27.51 -16.49 15.93
C ALA A 180 -26.28 -16.51 15.00
N LEU A 181 -25.42 -15.49 15.03
CA LEU A 181 -24.12 -15.54 14.35
C LEU A 181 -23.20 -16.50 15.12
N SER A 182 -22.59 -17.45 14.41
CA SER A 182 -21.53 -18.29 14.97
C SER A 182 -20.22 -17.50 15.04
N SER A 183 -19.28 -17.92 15.90
CA SER A 183 -17.94 -17.33 15.97
C SER A 183 -17.25 -17.31 14.59
N SER A 184 -17.40 -18.38 13.80
CA SER A 184 -16.88 -18.46 12.44
C SER A 184 -17.47 -17.43 11.47
N LYS A 185 -18.76 -17.09 11.61
CA LYS A 185 -19.38 -16.05 10.77
C LYS A 185 -18.90 -14.66 11.18
N ARG A 186 -18.71 -14.43 12.48
CA ARG A 186 -18.12 -13.18 12.99
C ARG A 186 -16.68 -13.02 12.53
N GLU A 187 -15.88 -14.08 12.59
CA GLU A 187 -14.51 -14.10 12.11
C GLU A 187 -14.44 -13.83 10.60
N SER A 188 -15.29 -14.47 9.79
CA SER A 188 -15.38 -14.20 8.35
C SER A 188 -15.74 -12.74 8.05
N TYR A 189 -16.74 -12.19 8.75
CA TYR A 189 -17.12 -10.79 8.60
C TYR A 189 -15.98 -9.83 8.92
N LEU A 190 -15.22 -10.11 9.99
CA LEU A 190 -14.04 -9.33 10.36
C LEU A 190 -12.92 -9.49 9.34
N GLN A 191 -12.74 -10.69 8.79
CA GLN A 191 -11.72 -10.96 7.77
C GLN A 191 -12.00 -10.16 6.51
N ASP A 192 -13.26 -10.12 6.03
CA ASP A 192 -13.63 -9.33 4.85
C ASP A 192 -13.31 -7.83 5.03
N ILE A 193 -13.59 -7.28 6.23
CA ILE A 193 -13.24 -5.89 6.55
C ILE A 193 -11.73 -5.67 6.58
N VAL A 194 -10.99 -6.60 7.20
CA VAL A 194 -9.53 -6.53 7.30
C VAL A 194 -8.86 -6.64 5.94
N ASP A 195 -9.38 -7.47 5.05
CA ASP A 195 -8.86 -7.65 3.70
C ASP A 195 -8.98 -6.35 2.90
N ASP A 196 -10.13 -5.67 2.92
CA ASP A 196 -10.30 -4.34 2.31
C ASP A 196 -9.36 -3.30 2.93
N VAL A 197 -9.13 -3.36 4.25
CA VAL A 197 -8.19 -2.45 4.93
C VAL A 197 -6.75 -2.71 4.48
N LEU A 198 -6.32 -3.96 4.39
CA LEU A 198 -4.97 -4.33 3.97
C LEU A 198 -4.76 -4.17 2.46
N GLU A 199 -5.81 -4.23 1.65
CA GLU A 199 -5.73 -3.86 0.23
C GLU A 199 -5.37 -2.38 0.07
N ALA A 200 -5.96 -1.52 0.91
CA ALA A 200 -5.68 -0.09 0.94
C ALA A 200 -4.38 0.27 1.69
N TYR A 201 -4.03 -0.49 2.72
CA TYR A 201 -2.91 -0.24 3.63
C TYR A 201 -2.05 -1.51 3.83
N GLU A 202 -1.39 -1.94 2.75
CA GLU A 202 -0.68 -3.24 2.63
C GLU A 202 0.30 -3.58 3.76
N LYS A 203 0.88 -2.57 4.42
CA LYS A 203 1.88 -2.75 5.48
C LYS A 203 1.38 -2.38 6.87
N ALA A 204 0.07 -2.16 7.04
CA ALA A 204 -0.47 -1.76 8.32
C ALA A 204 -0.65 -2.95 9.27
N ASP A 205 -0.31 -2.74 10.54
CA ASP A 205 -0.81 -3.58 11.63
C ASP A 205 -2.26 -3.19 11.92
N VAL A 206 -3.19 -4.14 11.85
CA VAL A 206 -4.61 -3.88 12.08
C VAL A 206 -5.04 -4.37 13.46
N TYR A 207 -5.70 -3.48 14.19
CA TYR A 207 -6.30 -3.74 15.49
C TYR A 207 -7.78 -3.39 15.41
N GLY A 208 -8.64 -4.12 16.12
CA GLY A 208 -10.03 -3.71 16.15
C GLY A 208 -10.84 -4.24 17.31
N SER A 209 -12.03 -3.67 17.43
CA SER A 209 -12.98 -4.03 18.47
C SER A 209 -14.41 -3.84 18.01
N ILE A 210 -15.30 -4.75 18.44
CA ILE A 210 -16.74 -4.60 18.33
C ILE A 210 -17.27 -4.14 19.69
N LYS A 211 -18.06 -3.07 19.69
CA LYS A 211 -18.66 -2.48 20.90
C LYS A 211 -20.17 -2.45 20.80
N ASP A 212 -20.80 -2.92 21.86
CA ASP A 212 -22.20 -2.69 22.15
C ASP A 212 -22.37 -1.24 22.60
N ILE A 213 -23.12 -0.44 21.84
CA ILE A 213 -23.32 0.99 22.13
C ILE A 213 -24.30 1.26 23.26
N ASP A 214 -25.20 0.32 23.55
CA ASP A 214 -26.24 0.49 24.57
C ASP A 214 -25.64 0.41 25.97
N VAL A 215 -24.84 -0.63 26.20
CA VAL A 215 -24.14 -0.82 27.48
C VAL A 215 -22.70 -0.31 27.45
N LYS A 216 -22.25 0.26 26.34
CA LYS A 216 -20.89 0.81 26.12
C LYS A 216 -19.79 -0.21 26.44
N LYS A 217 -20.01 -1.47 26.07
CA LYS A 217 -19.12 -2.59 26.40
C LYS A 217 -18.46 -3.14 25.15
N THR A 218 -17.15 -3.38 25.21
CA THR A 218 -16.47 -4.15 24.17
C THR A 218 -16.89 -5.61 24.26
N VAL A 219 -17.48 -6.12 23.19
CA VAL A 219 -17.94 -7.51 23.08
C VAL A 219 -16.90 -8.40 22.38
N LEU A 220 -16.07 -7.83 21.51
CA LEU A 220 -15.03 -8.56 20.80
C LEU A 220 -13.82 -7.65 20.55
N GLU A 221 -12.60 -8.18 20.72
CA GLU A 221 -11.33 -7.54 20.34
C GLU A 221 -10.54 -8.48 19.43
N PHE A 222 -9.92 -7.92 18.39
CA PHE A 222 -9.16 -8.69 17.41
C PHE A 222 -7.90 -7.95 16.95
N THR A 223 -6.96 -8.73 16.43
CA THR A 223 -5.74 -8.26 15.77
C THR A 223 -5.56 -9.01 14.45
N THR A 224 -4.56 -8.62 13.67
CA THR A 224 -4.13 -9.39 12.48
C THR A 224 -2.77 -10.03 12.69
N THR A 225 -2.61 -11.23 12.17
CA THR A 225 -1.29 -11.86 12.02
C THR A 225 -0.48 -11.16 10.93
N SER A 226 0.82 -11.47 10.82
CA SER A 226 1.68 -10.97 9.73
C SER A 226 1.25 -11.41 8.33
N LYS A 227 0.27 -12.32 8.21
CA LYS A 227 -0.34 -12.77 6.96
C LYS A 227 -1.71 -12.14 6.70
N GLY A 228 -2.13 -11.16 7.50
CA GLY A 228 -3.43 -10.51 7.37
C GLY A 228 -4.62 -11.31 7.93
N VAL A 229 -4.38 -12.49 8.51
CA VAL A 229 -5.46 -13.31 9.10
C VAL A 229 -5.90 -12.72 10.42
N VAL A 230 -7.21 -12.58 10.62
CA VAL A 230 -7.85 -12.11 11.86
C VAL A 230 -7.58 -13.10 12.99
N LYS A 231 -7.24 -12.57 14.16
CA LYS A 231 -7.10 -13.30 15.42
C LYS A 231 -7.95 -12.62 16.48
N ILE A 232 -8.97 -13.31 16.96
CA ILE A 232 -9.80 -12.83 18.07
C ILE A 232 -9.01 -13.01 19.36
N GLU A 233 -8.69 -11.91 20.05
CA GLU A 233 -7.94 -11.92 21.31
C GLU A 233 -8.88 -12.04 22.52
N LYS A 234 -10.10 -11.51 22.39
CA LYS A 234 -11.09 -11.52 23.46
C LYS A 234 -12.48 -11.49 22.87
N GLU A 235 -13.35 -12.38 23.36
CA GLU A 235 -14.77 -12.38 23.05
C GLU A 235 -15.53 -12.51 24.37
N SER A 236 -16.36 -11.52 24.68
CA SER A 236 -17.25 -11.59 25.85
C SER A 236 -18.52 -12.33 25.44
N SER A 237 -18.86 -13.40 26.17
CA SER A 237 -20.18 -14.03 26.06
C SER A 237 -21.28 -12.99 26.26
N THR A 238 -22.24 -12.94 25.35
CA THR A 238 -23.32 -11.94 25.29
C THR A 238 -24.44 -12.14 26.34
N SER A 239 -24.35 -13.11 27.26
CA SER A 239 -25.29 -13.19 28.38
C SER A 239 -24.99 -12.07 29.40
N THR A 240 -25.48 -10.87 29.09
CA THR A 240 -25.44 -9.67 29.96
C THR A 240 -26.70 -9.53 30.81
N LYS A 241 -27.60 -10.52 30.80
CA LYS A 241 -28.72 -10.57 31.74
C LYS A 241 -28.16 -10.83 33.13
N THR A 242 -28.08 -9.76 33.93
CA THR A 242 -27.70 -9.89 35.35
C THR A 242 -28.69 -10.81 36.04
N ILE A 243 -28.23 -11.62 37.00
CA ILE A 243 -29.09 -12.50 37.80
C ILE A 243 -30.32 -11.75 38.35
N SER A 244 -30.14 -10.49 38.75
CA SER A 244 -31.25 -9.65 39.25
C SER A 244 -32.32 -9.33 38.19
N LYS A 245 -31.93 -9.14 36.92
CA LYS A 245 -32.87 -8.89 35.83
C LYS A 245 -33.62 -10.17 35.46
N LEU A 246 -32.90 -11.27 35.35
CA LEU A 246 -33.50 -12.59 35.12
C LEU A 246 -34.45 -12.98 36.26
N GLU A 247 -34.09 -12.68 37.52
CA GLU A 247 -34.98 -12.86 38.66
C GLU A 247 -36.29 -12.10 38.47
N THR A 248 -36.23 -10.82 38.11
CA THR A 248 -37.43 -9.99 37.95
C THR A 248 -38.33 -10.53 36.83
N GLU A 249 -37.76 -10.94 35.70
CA GLU A 249 -38.54 -11.48 34.58
C GLU A 249 -39.17 -12.83 34.89
N LEU A 250 -38.44 -13.74 35.56
CA LEU A 250 -39.01 -15.01 35.99
C LEU A 250 -40.07 -14.82 37.07
N ASP A 251 -39.88 -13.86 37.99
CA ASP A 251 -40.91 -13.49 38.98
C ASP A 251 -42.18 -13.03 38.26
N ASP A 252 -42.06 -12.09 37.33
CA ASP A 252 -43.19 -11.56 36.55
C ASP A 252 -43.86 -12.60 35.64
N GLU A 253 -43.12 -13.57 35.11
CA GLU A 253 -43.65 -14.62 34.23
C GLU A 253 -44.37 -15.73 35.02
N TYR A 254 -43.87 -16.09 36.19
CA TYR A 254 -44.32 -17.26 36.93
C TYR A 254 -45.14 -16.95 38.19
N TYR A 255 -45.30 -15.69 38.60
CA TYR A 255 -45.99 -15.34 39.85
C TYR A 255 -47.42 -15.90 39.97
N ASP A 256 -48.16 -16.03 38.88
CA ASP A 256 -49.55 -16.52 38.83
C ASP A 256 -49.69 -17.86 38.09
N TYR A 257 -48.58 -18.60 37.93
CA TYR A 257 -48.55 -19.84 37.14
C TYR A 257 -49.60 -20.87 37.59
N PHE A 258 -49.89 -20.93 38.89
CA PHE A 258 -50.98 -21.74 39.43
C PHE A 258 -52.13 -20.86 39.90
N LYS A 259 -53.35 -21.28 39.59
CA LYS A 259 -54.55 -20.57 40.02
C LYS A 259 -54.65 -20.54 41.54
N ASN A 260 -54.76 -19.33 42.11
CA ASN A 260 -54.86 -19.06 43.56
C ASN A 260 -53.60 -19.47 44.35
N ILE A 261 -52.42 -19.37 43.75
CA ILE A 261 -51.14 -19.48 44.46
C ILE A 261 -50.26 -18.36 43.95
N ASP A 262 -49.87 -17.44 44.83
CA ASP A 262 -48.96 -16.36 44.49
C ASP A 262 -47.52 -16.84 44.71
N LEU A 263 -46.79 -16.98 43.61
CA LEU A 263 -45.40 -17.42 43.61
C LEU A 263 -44.45 -16.22 43.58
N ARG A 264 -43.27 -16.42 44.17
CA ARG A 264 -42.12 -15.53 44.01
C ARG A 264 -40.90 -16.30 43.56
N ILE A 265 -40.28 -15.86 42.47
CA ILE A 265 -39.04 -16.45 41.97
C ILE A 265 -37.86 -15.62 42.46
N LYS A 266 -36.91 -16.28 43.14
CA LYS A 266 -35.64 -15.67 43.56
C LYS A 266 -34.48 -16.40 42.95
N LEU A 267 -33.46 -15.65 42.52
CA LEU A 267 -32.21 -16.21 42.02
C LEU A 267 -31.04 -15.78 42.91
N LYS A 268 -30.16 -16.72 43.22
CA LYS A 268 -28.91 -16.48 43.94
C LYS A 268 -27.75 -17.12 43.20
N GLY A 269 -26.54 -16.63 43.48
CA GLY A 269 -25.30 -17.20 42.95
C GLY A 269 -24.63 -16.31 41.92
N SER A 270 -24.04 -16.95 40.90
CA SER A 270 -23.22 -16.34 39.86
C SER A 270 -23.60 -16.87 38.48
N LYS A 271 -23.09 -16.27 37.41
CA LYS A 271 -23.40 -16.69 36.03
C LYS A 271 -23.04 -18.14 35.68
N ASN A 272 -22.21 -18.80 36.49
CA ASN A 272 -21.78 -20.20 36.28
C ASN A 272 -22.42 -21.18 37.27
N ASP A 273 -23.12 -20.66 38.29
CA ASP A 273 -23.67 -21.44 39.39
C ASP A 273 -24.84 -20.67 40.00
N VAL A 274 -26.06 -21.10 39.66
CA VAL A 274 -27.31 -20.42 40.01
C VAL A 274 -28.18 -21.33 40.84
N THR A 275 -28.75 -20.76 41.89
CA THR A 275 -29.81 -21.39 42.65
C THR A 275 -31.10 -20.59 42.48
N PHE A 276 -32.17 -21.24 42.02
CA PHE A 276 -33.50 -20.63 41.97
C PHE A 276 -34.39 -21.14 43.10
N SER A 277 -35.19 -20.26 43.68
CA SER A 277 -36.22 -20.62 44.64
C SER A 277 -37.59 -20.14 44.21
N ILE A 278 -38.57 -21.04 44.32
CA ILE A 278 -39.98 -20.77 44.16
C ILE A 278 -40.55 -20.61 45.57
N GLU A 279 -40.83 -19.38 45.97
CA GLU A 279 -41.33 -19.03 47.29
C GLU A 279 -42.85 -18.81 47.26
N PHE A 280 -43.57 -19.34 48.24
CA PHE A 280 -44.99 -19.02 48.47
C PHE A 280 -45.32 -19.02 49.97
N ASP A 281 -46.50 -18.53 50.35
CA ASP A 281 -46.99 -18.53 51.73
C ASP A 281 -48.07 -19.62 51.90
N SER A 282 -47.73 -20.76 52.51
CA SER A 282 -48.67 -21.87 52.70
C SER A 282 -49.83 -21.55 53.65
N LYS A 283 -49.70 -20.52 54.50
CA LYS A 283 -50.83 -20.07 55.33
C LYS A 283 -51.93 -19.45 54.47
N GLN A 284 -51.56 -18.82 53.35
CA GLN A 284 -52.49 -18.22 52.40
C GLN A 284 -52.92 -19.24 51.34
N ASP A 285 -51.95 -19.93 50.76
CA ASP A 285 -52.15 -20.69 49.51
C ASP A 285 -52.02 -22.21 49.68
N GLY A 286 -51.74 -22.70 50.89
CA GLY A 286 -51.46 -24.12 51.17
C GLY A 286 -52.57 -25.07 50.72
N SER A 287 -53.84 -24.68 50.89
CA SER A 287 -54.98 -25.49 50.44
C SER A 287 -55.06 -25.65 48.91
N ALA A 288 -54.49 -24.71 48.14
CA ALA A 288 -54.37 -24.83 46.69
C ALA A 288 -53.10 -25.63 46.32
N TRP A 289 -52.00 -25.39 47.03
CA TRP A 289 -50.74 -26.12 46.88
C TRP A 289 -50.87 -27.64 47.10
N ASP A 290 -51.60 -28.06 48.13
CA ASP A 290 -51.81 -29.47 48.49
C ASP A 290 -52.58 -30.25 47.41
N LYS A 291 -53.27 -29.55 46.50
CA LYS A 291 -54.00 -30.16 45.38
C LYS A 291 -53.11 -30.40 44.17
N LEU A 292 -51.92 -29.79 44.12
CA LEU A 292 -50.99 -29.96 43.02
C LEU A 292 -50.32 -31.32 43.09
N SER A 293 -50.27 -32.02 41.96
CA SER A 293 -49.50 -33.26 41.81
C SER A 293 -48.00 -32.98 41.68
N ASP A 294 -47.20 -33.99 41.99
CA ASP A 294 -45.74 -33.97 41.77
C ASP A 294 -45.38 -33.66 40.32
N SER A 295 -46.21 -34.10 39.36
CA SER A 295 -46.00 -33.79 37.95
C SER A 295 -46.19 -32.31 37.63
N GLU A 296 -47.15 -31.64 38.27
CA GLU A 296 -47.40 -30.20 38.08
C GLU A 296 -46.27 -29.37 38.66
N VAL A 297 -45.84 -29.67 39.89
CA VAL A 297 -44.72 -28.98 40.55
C VAL A 297 -43.42 -29.21 39.77
N LYS A 298 -43.13 -30.46 39.37
CA LYS A 298 -41.96 -30.78 38.55
C LYS A 298 -41.96 -30.01 37.22
N LYS A 299 -43.12 -29.86 36.56
CA LYS A 299 -43.23 -29.12 35.29
C LYS A 299 -42.88 -27.64 35.46
N LEU A 300 -43.36 -27.00 36.54
CA LEU A 300 -43.00 -25.62 36.85
C LEU A 300 -41.49 -25.48 37.05
N MET A 301 -40.90 -26.30 37.92
CA MET A 301 -39.45 -26.25 38.19
C MET A 301 -38.61 -26.52 36.94
N SER A 302 -39.06 -27.44 36.08
CA SER A 302 -38.40 -27.75 34.80
C SER A 302 -38.44 -26.58 33.82
N ARG A 303 -39.56 -25.85 33.76
CA ARG A 303 -39.68 -24.66 32.91
C ARG A 303 -38.73 -23.56 33.35
N ILE A 304 -38.76 -23.21 34.64
CA ILE A 304 -37.87 -22.20 35.22
C ILE A 304 -36.40 -22.60 35.01
N TYR A 305 -36.05 -23.87 35.21
CA TYR A 305 -34.70 -24.38 34.92
C TYR A 305 -34.31 -24.11 33.45
N ASN A 306 -35.19 -24.46 32.50
CA ASN A 306 -34.88 -24.31 31.07
C ASN A 306 -34.75 -22.83 30.68
N ASP A 307 -35.53 -21.93 31.27
CA ASP A 307 -35.43 -20.50 30.98
C ASP A 307 -34.11 -19.92 31.51
N ILE A 308 -33.67 -20.37 32.70
CA ILE A 308 -32.35 -20.02 33.25
C ILE A 308 -31.23 -20.57 32.37
N GLU A 309 -31.30 -21.84 31.97
CA GLU A 309 -30.32 -22.50 31.10
C GLU A 309 -30.25 -21.82 29.72
N TYR A 310 -31.41 -21.44 29.17
CA TYR A 310 -31.51 -20.73 27.89
C TYR A 310 -30.85 -19.34 27.95
N GLU A 311 -31.06 -18.61 29.05
CA GLU A 311 -30.56 -17.23 29.19
C GLU A 311 -29.08 -17.16 29.59
N LEU A 312 -28.60 -18.11 30.40
CA LEU A 312 -27.24 -18.08 30.97
C LEU A 312 -26.26 -19.03 30.26
N GLY A 313 -26.74 -20.04 29.53
CA GLY A 313 -25.93 -20.97 28.77
C GLY A 313 -25.34 -22.10 29.63
N ASP A 314 -24.00 -22.23 29.63
CA ASP A 314 -23.29 -23.26 30.40
C ASP A 314 -23.22 -22.88 31.88
N VAL A 315 -24.25 -23.26 32.63
CA VAL A 315 -24.46 -22.91 34.04
C VAL A 315 -24.87 -24.14 34.86
N ASN A 316 -24.35 -24.26 36.08
CA ASN A 316 -24.87 -25.23 37.05
C ASN A 316 -26.13 -24.65 37.71
N ILE A 317 -27.24 -25.39 37.70
CA ILE A 317 -28.52 -24.90 38.21
C ILE A 317 -29.09 -25.90 39.22
N ASP A 318 -29.39 -25.38 40.42
CA ASP A 318 -30.18 -26.08 41.43
C ASP A 318 -31.45 -25.30 41.76
N GLY A 319 -32.55 -26.02 42.00
CA GLY A 319 -33.86 -25.44 42.25
C GLY A 319 -34.50 -25.99 43.51
N TYR A 320 -35.21 -25.14 44.25
CA TYR A 320 -36.05 -25.58 45.36
C TYR A 320 -37.36 -24.81 45.46
N VAL A 321 -38.37 -25.45 46.07
CA VAL A 321 -39.60 -24.79 46.51
C VAL A 321 -39.48 -24.51 48.00
N TYR A 322 -39.71 -23.28 48.41
CA TYR A 322 -39.56 -22.84 49.80
C TYR A 322 -40.85 -22.25 50.35
N ASP A 323 -41.29 -22.79 51.48
CA ASP A 323 -42.41 -22.25 52.24
C ASP A 323 -41.94 -21.07 53.10
N THR A 324 -42.42 -19.87 52.80
CA THR A 324 -42.03 -18.67 53.54
C THR A 324 -42.63 -18.59 54.96
N TYR A 325 -43.74 -19.29 55.21
CA TYR A 325 -44.41 -19.32 56.51
C TYR A 325 -43.77 -20.34 57.45
N TYR A 326 -43.65 -21.60 57.03
CA TYR A 326 -43.02 -22.66 57.84
C TYR A 326 -41.49 -22.68 57.76
N LYS A 327 -40.92 -21.98 56.78
CA LYS A 327 -39.47 -21.85 56.56
C LYS A 327 -38.78 -23.17 56.28
N GLU A 328 -39.37 -23.95 55.38
CA GLU A 328 -38.88 -25.27 54.99
C GLU A 328 -38.91 -25.47 53.47
N ASP A 329 -38.04 -26.36 53.00
CA ASP A 329 -38.00 -26.75 51.59
C ASP A 329 -39.02 -27.87 51.34
N LEU A 330 -39.91 -27.65 50.37
CA LEU A 330 -40.98 -28.59 50.03
C LEU A 330 -40.63 -29.46 48.81
N ALA A 331 -39.72 -28.99 47.96
CA ALA A 331 -39.25 -29.76 46.81
C ALA A 331 -37.86 -29.32 46.37
N THR A 332 -37.13 -30.23 45.73
CA THR A 332 -35.86 -29.96 45.05
C THR A 332 -35.92 -30.40 43.58
N TYR A 333 -35.15 -29.69 42.74
CA TYR A 333 -35.02 -29.98 41.33
C TYR A 333 -33.60 -29.70 40.83
N SER A 334 -33.05 -30.61 40.03
CA SER A 334 -31.82 -30.40 39.27
C SER A 334 -31.79 -31.29 38.03
N ARG A 335 -30.81 -31.10 37.15
CA ARG A 335 -30.60 -31.94 35.97
C ARG A 335 -29.17 -32.49 35.96
N THR A 336 -29.01 -33.77 35.61
CA THR A 336 -27.68 -34.34 35.43
C THR A 336 -27.02 -33.79 34.17
N SER A 337 -25.69 -33.94 34.07
CA SER A 337 -24.94 -33.62 32.84
C SER A 337 -25.42 -34.41 31.61
N SER A 338 -26.16 -35.51 31.80
CA SER A 338 -26.80 -36.29 30.73
C SER A 338 -28.22 -35.82 30.38
N GLY A 339 -28.68 -34.71 30.96
CA GLY A 339 -30.00 -34.14 30.71
C GLY A 339 -31.16 -34.79 31.49
N THR A 340 -30.88 -35.61 32.50
CA THR A 340 -31.92 -36.32 33.26
C THR A 340 -32.41 -35.50 34.45
N ASP A 341 -33.71 -35.21 34.51
CA ASP A 341 -34.31 -34.49 35.63
C ASP A 341 -34.27 -35.31 36.93
N ARG A 342 -33.86 -34.66 38.02
CA ARG A 342 -33.96 -35.15 39.39
C ARG A 342 -34.93 -34.26 40.15
N PHE A 343 -36.02 -34.84 40.63
CA PHE A 343 -37.06 -34.13 41.36
C PHE A 343 -37.44 -34.94 42.61
N SER A 344 -37.57 -34.25 43.74
CA SER A 344 -38.04 -34.82 45.00
C SER A 344 -38.97 -33.80 45.68
N ARG A 345 -40.11 -34.25 46.18
CA ARG A 345 -41.04 -33.46 47.00
C ARG A 345 -41.18 -34.13 48.36
N TYR A 346 -41.23 -33.34 49.43
CA TYR A 346 -41.23 -33.82 50.81
C TYR A 346 -42.59 -33.68 51.48
#